data_AF-A0A7K2ZPE0-F1
#
_entry.id   AF-A0A7K2ZPE0-F1
#
_cell.length_a   1.000
_cell.length_b   1.000
_cell.length_c   1.000
_cell.angle_alpha   90.00
_cell.angle_beta   90.00
_cell.angle_gamma   90.00
#
_symmetry.space_group_name_H-M   'P 1'
#
loop_
_entity.id
_entity.type
_entity.pdbx_description
1 polymer ?
#
loop_
_entity_poly.entity_id
_entity_poly.type
_entity_poly.pdbx_seq_one_letter_code
_entity_poly.pdbx_strand_id
1 'polypeptide(L)'
;VTAAGAVAGVLLPLGAVTGLLLIDPWTAAAFLLGAPLLVALLHTFTRRTADAGADYQRTQSVIAHRLTEALDGADTIRAARTGAREYRRILEPLGALADHGRRTWTVYGRAAGQSALLLPLLMLLVLAVGGLRLGAGAIGVGDLVAASRYAALAVGIGALTGALGALA
;
A
#
# COMPACT_ATOMS: atom_id res chain seq x y z
N VAL A 1 -26.03 -4.99 -5.10
CA VAL A 1 -25.11 -5.06 -3.92
C VAL A 1 -23.90 -4.12 -4.08
N THR A 2 -23.27 -4.09 -5.26
CA THR A 2 -22.11 -3.22 -5.55
C THR A 2 -22.39 -1.71 -5.47
N ALA A 3 -23.53 -1.23 -5.99
CA ALA A 3 -23.90 0.19 -5.92
C ALA A 3 -24.27 0.65 -4.48
N ALA A 4 -24.97 -0.17 -3.70
CA ALA A 4 -25.30 0.13 -2.31
C ALA A 4 -24.05 0.18 -1.42
N GLY A 5 -23.09 -0.72 -1.65
CA GLY A 5 -21.78 -0.69 -0.98
C GLY A 5 -20.94 0.52 -1.38
N ALA A 6 -21.00 0.95 -2.65
CA ALA A 6 -20.30 2.15 -3.12
C ALA A 6 -20.86 3.45 -2.50
N VAL A 7 -22.20 3.56 -2.40
CA VAL A 7 -22.86 4.71 -1.76
C VAL A 7 -22.55 4.76 -0.27
N ALA A 8 -22.65 3.63 0.45
CA ALA A 8 -22.27 3.56 1.86
C ALA A 8 -20.77 3.84 2.08
N GLY A 9 -19.93 3.45 1.13
CA GLY A 9 -18.48 3.68 1.15
C GLY A 9 -18.08 5.16 1.06
N VAL A 10 -18.94 6.02 0.50
CA VAL A 10 -18.70 7.47 0.39
C VAL A 10 -19.50 8.28 1.41
N LEU A 11 -20.64 7.75 1.88
CA LEU A 11 -21.45 8.43 2.91
C LEU A 11 -20.76 8.50 4.27
N LEU A 12 -20.14 7.39 4.72
CA LEU A 12 -19.49 7.33 6.03
C LEU A 12 -18.33 8.35 6.17
N PRO A 13 -17.44 8.47 5.18
CA PRO A 13 -16.37 9.47 5.16
C PRO A 13 -16.87 10.90 5.16
N LEU A 14 -17.87 11.17 4.32
CA LEU A 14 -18.46 12.50 4.22
C LEU A 14 -19.14 12.87 5.54
N GLY A 15 -19.90 11.96 6.13
CA GLY A 15 -20.50 12.15 7.45
C GLY A 15 -19.46 12.37 8.54
N ALA A 16 -18.34 11.65 8.49
CA ALA A 16 -17.24 11.81 9.42
C ALA A 16 -16.52 13.17 9.31
N VAL A 17 -16.21 13.61 8.08
CA VAL A 17 -15.62 14.93 7.83
C VAL A 17 -16.59 16.04 8.23
N THR A 18 -17.88 15.87 7.93
CA THR A 18 -18.94 16.82 8.33
C THR A 18 -19.05 16.89 9.86
N GLY A 19 -19.05 15.76 10.56
CA GLY A 19 -19.06 15.71 12.02
C GLY A 19 -17.84 16.42 12.62
N LEU A 20 -16.66 16.26 12.01
CA LEU A 20 -15.44 16.94 12.44
C LEU A 20 -15.52 18.46 12.25
N LEU A 21 -16.08 18.91 11.12
CA LEU A 21 -16.31 20.34 10.83
C LEU A 21 -17.32 20.98 11.79
N LEU A 22 -18.36 20.23 12.18
CA LEU A 22 -19.37 20.70 13.13
C LEU A 22 -18.83 20.83 14.55
N ILE A 23 -17.87 19.96 14.94
CA ILE A 23 -17.19 20.06 16.23
C ILE A 23 -16.23 21.25 16.22
N ASP A 24 -15.28 21.25 15.29
CA ASP A 24 -14.22 22.25 15.26
C ASP A 24 -13.58 22.39 13.86
N PRO A 25 -13.73 23.55 13.19
CA PRO A 25 -13.16 23.79 11.87
C PRO A 25 -11.64 23.65 11.81
N TRP A 26 -10.93 23.97 12.91
CA TRP A 26 -9.46 23.90 12.94
C TRP A 26 -8.95 22.46 13.03
N THR A 27 -9.57 21.63 13.88
CA THR A 27 -9.29 20.20 13.97
C THR A 27 -9.66 19.50 12.65
N ALA A 28 -10.75 19.91 12.01
CA ALA A 28 -11.13 19.41 10.69
C ALA A 28 -10.13 19.82 9.59
N ALA A 29 -9.65 21.06 9.59
CA ALA A 29 -8.63 21.52 8.65
C ALA A 29 -7.31 20.76 8.83
N ALA A 30 -6.89 20.52 10.08
CA ALA A 30 -5.71 19.71 10.37
C ALA A 30 -5.82 18.29 9.82
N PHE A 31 -6.99 17.67 9.95
CA PHE A 31 -7.27 16.37 9.34
C PHE A 31 -7.23 16.43 7.81
N LEU A 32 -7.95 17.38 7.20
CA LEU A 32 -8.06 17.52 5.74
C LEU A 32 -6.74 17.88 5.06
N LEU A 33 -5.82 18.56 5.75
CA LEU A 33 -4.48 18.86 5.24
C LEU A 33 -3.48 17.74 5.56
N GLY A 34 -3.54 17.21 6.79
CA GLY A 34 -2.62 16.19 7.27
C GLY A 34 -2.77 14.87 6.52
N ALA A 35 -4.01 14.43 6.28
CA ALA A 35 -4.29 13.17 5.60
C ALA A 35 -3.67 13.09 4.17
N PRO A 36 -3.98 14.01 3.23
CA PRO A 36 -3.39 13.95 1.88
C PRO A 36 -1.88 14.21 1.89
N LEU A 37 -1.37 15.05 2.80
CA LEU A 37 0.07 15.30 2.92
C LEU A 37 0.83 14.04 3.37
N LEU A 38 0.34 13.37 4.41
CA LEU A 38 0.90 12.10 4.90
C LEU A 38 0.85 11.03 3.80
N VAL A 39 -0.28 10.94 3.07
CA VAL A 39 -0.43 10.01 1.94
C VAL A 39 0.56 10.34 0.82
N ALA A 40 0.70 11.60 0.43
CA ALA A 40 1.61 12.02 -0.65
C ALA A 40 3.08 11.79 -0.27
N LEU A 41 3.47 12.11 0.97
CA LEU A 41 4.81 11.87 1.49
C LEU A 41 5.14 10.37 1.45
N LEU A 42 4.24 9.54 1.97
CA LEU A 42 4.40 8.10 1.95
C LEU A 42 4.43 7.52 0.53
N HIS A 43 3.54 8.00 -0.34
CA HIS A 43 3.43 7.54 -1.72
C HIS A 43 4.68 7.89 -2.53
N THR A 44 5.26 9.09 -2.33
CA THR A 44 6.52 9.47 -2.98
C THR A 44 7.71 8.65 -2.49
N PHE A 45 7.78 8.35 -1.19
CA PHE A 45 8.79 7.42 -0.64
C PHE A 45 8.62 5.99 -1.18
N THR A 46 7.38 5.51 -1.26
CA THR A 46 7.08 4.16 -1.76
C THR A 46 7.34 4.02 -3.25
N ARG A 47 6.87 4.98 -4.06
CA ARG A 47 6.90 4.92 -5.52
C ARG A 47 8.33 5.02 -6.08
N ARG A 48 9.22 5.79 -5.45
CA ARG A 48 10.66 5.82 -5.79
C ARG A 48 11.37 4.47 -5.63
N THR A 49 10.70 3.51 -5.01
CA THR A 49 11.28 2.23 -4.65
C THR A 49 10.68 1.08 -5.48
N ALA A 50 9.50 1.28 -6.08
CA ALA A 50 8.72 0.25 -6.78
C ALA A 50 9.21 -0.10 -8.22
N ASP A 51 10.21 0.61 -8.75
CA ASP A 51 10.78 0.32 -10.09
C ASP A 51 11.57 -1.00 -10.15
N ALA A 52 11.71 -1.72 -9.03
CA ALA A 52 12.45 -2.99 -8.93
C ALA A 52 11.74 -4.23 -9.54
N GLY A 53 10.48 -4.11 -9.94
CA GLY A 53 9.69 -5.25 -10.48
C GLY A 53 10.10 -5.69 -11.90
N ALA A 54 10.58 -4.75 -12.73
CA ALA A 54 10.89 -5.02 -14.13
C ALA A 54 12.06 -5.99 -14.30
N ASP A 55 13.07 -5.89 -13.44
CA ASP A 55 14.27 -6.73 -13.52
C ASP A 55 14.00 -8.17 -13.05
N TYR A 56 13.11 -8.34 -12.06
CA TYR A 56 12.61 -9.64 -11.64
C TYR A 56 11.85 -10.33 -12.79
N GLN A 57 10.92 -9.62 -13.43
CA GLN A 57 10.15 -10.16 -14.56
C GLN A 57 11.04 -10.51 -15.76
N ARG A 58 12.05 -9.67 -16.06
CA ARG A 58 13.01 -9.93 -17.13
C ARG A 58 13.87 -11.15 -16.85
N THR A 59 14.32 -11.34 -15.61
CA THR A 59 15.09 -12.54 -15.23
C THR A 59 14.21 -13.79 -15.25
N GLN A 60 12.95 -13.67 -14.81
CA GLN A 60 11.98 -14.76 -14.85
C GLN A 60 11.66 -15.18 -16.30
N SER A 61 11.53 -14.23 -17.23
CA SER A 61 11.27 -14.55 -18.65
C SER A 61 12.42 -15.30 -19.29
N VAL A 62 13.67 -15.02 -18.91
CA VAL A 62 14.85 -15.77 -19.40
C VAL A 62 14.80 -17.22 -18.92
N ILE A 63 14.47 -17.47 -17.65
CA ILE A 63 14.34 -18.82 -17.11
C ILE A 63 13.19 -19.56 -17.80
N ALA A 64 12.02 -18.92 -17.95
CA ALA A 64 10.86 -19.50 -18.62
C ALA A 64 11.19 -19.89 -20.07
N HIS A 65 11.85 -18.99 -20.81
CA HIS A 65 12.26 -19.26 -22.19
C HIS A 65 13.22 -20.46 -22.30
N ARG A 66 14.25 -20.52 -21.44
CA ARG A 66 15.19 -21.67 -21.42
C ARG A 66 14.49 -22.99 -21.04
N LEU A 67 13.49 -22.93 -20.17
CA LEU A 67 12.70 -24.10 -19.78
C LEU A 67 11.85 -24.60 -20.96
N THR A 68 11.16 -23.70 -21.65
CA THR A 68 10.37 -24.04 -22.84
C THR A 68 11.24 -24.62 -23.95
N GLU A 69 12.40 -24.00 -24.23
CA GLU A 69 13.39 -24.52 -25.19
C GLU A 69 13.84 -25.94 -24.85
N ALA A 70 14.10 -26.23 -23.57
CA ALA A 70 14.51 -27.56 -23.12
C ALA A 70 13.38 -28.60 -23.19
N LEU A 71 12.12 -28.20 -22.99
CA LEU A 71 10.96 -29.07 -23.14
C LEU A 71 10.72 -29.41 -24.61
N ASP A 72 10.81 -28.41 -25.50
CA ASP A 72 10.68 -28.62 -26.95
C ASP A 72 11.83 -29.49 -27.50
N GLY A 73 13.04 -29.37 -26.93
CA GLY A 73 14.23 -30.13 -27.31
C GLY A 73 14.48 -31.42 -26.50
N ALA A 74 13.49 -31.94 -25.77
CA ALA A 74 13.70 -33.01 -24.78
C ALA A 74 14.31 -34.29 -25.39
N ASP A 75 13.84 -34.71 -26.57
CA ASP A 75 14.36 -35.90 -27.25
C ASP A 75 15.82 -35.71 -27.69
N THR A 76 16.18 -34.52 -28.14
CA THR A 76 17.57 -34.16 -28.50
C THR A 76 18.48 -34.15 -27.28
N ILE A 77 18.03 -33.59 -26.16
CA ILE A 77 18.78 -33.57 -24.90
C ILE A 77 19.00 -34.98 -24.37
N ARG A 78 17.97 -35.84 -24.47
CA ARG A 78 18.06 -37.25 -24.09
C ARG A 78 19.04 -38.01 -24.99
N ALA A 79 18.98 -37.80 -26.31
CA ALA A 79 19.90 -38.41 -27.26
C ALA A 79 21.36 -37.95 -27.04
N ALA A 80 21.57 -36.68 -26.72
CA ALA A 80 22.90 -36.10 -26.48
C ALA A 80 23.42 -36.34 -25.04
N ARG A 81 22.60 -36.88 -24.13
CA ARG A 81 22.88 -37.02 -22.69
C ARG A 81 23.35 -35.72 -22.02
N THR A 82 22.81 -34.58 -22.44
CA THR A 82 23.20 -33.25 -21.95
C THR A 82 22.32 -32.70 -20.82
N GLY A 83 21.42 -33.51 -20.26
CA GLY A 83 20.43 -33.06 -19.25
C GLY A 83 21.04 -32.31 -18.05
N ALA A 84 22.16 -32.76 -17.49
CA ALA A 84 22.83 -32.07 -16.38
C ALA A 84 23.47 -30.72 -16.77
N ARG A 85 23.75 -30.52 -18.06
CA ARG A 85 24.24 -29.25 -18.60
C ARG A 85 23.08 -28.27 -18.79
N GLU A 86 21.98 -28.72 -19.39
CA GLU A 86 20.79 -27.89 -19.56
C GLU A 86 20.16 -27.51 -18.22
N TYR A 87 20.12 -28.41 -17.24
CA TYR A 87 19.67 -28.08 -15.89
C TYR A 87 20.46 -26.91 -15.27
N ARG A 88 21.80 -26.94 -15.38
CA ARG A 88 22.64 -25.82 -14.91
C ARG A 88 22.41 -24.55 -15.72
N ARG A 89 22.24 -24.65 -17.05
CA ARG A 89 21.94 -23.52 -17.92
C ARG A 89 20.60 -22.87 -17.56
N ILE A 90 19.57 -23.64 -17.26
CA ILE A 90 18.26 -23.10 -16.88
C ILE A 90 18.33 -22.38 -15.52
N LEU A 91 19.04 -22.95 -14.54
CA LEU A 91 19.09 -22.41 -13.18
C LEU A 91 20.18 -21.35 -12.95
N GLU A 92 21.08 -21.11 -13.90
CA GLU A 92 22.13 -20.09 -13.80
C GLU A 92 21.59 -18.69 -13.40
N PRO A 93 20.45 -18.19 -13.94
CA PRO A 93 19.90 -16.89 -13.54
C PRO A 93 19.15 -16.90 -12.20
N LEU A 94 19.01 -18.05 -11.54
CA LEU A 94 18.13 -18.20 -10.37
C LEU A 94 18.66 -17.46 -9.14
N GLY A 95 19.99 -17.35 -9.00
CA GLY A 95 20.62 -16.51 -7.97
C GLY A 95 20.28 -15.04 -8.15
N ALA A 96 20.39 -14.53 -9.38
CA ALA A 96 20.00 -13.17 -9.72
C ALA A 96 18.50 -12.95 -9.47
N LEU A 97 17.63 -13.89 -9.84
CA LEU A 97 16.19 -13.80 -9.56
C LEU A 97 15.91 -13.67 -8.05
N ALA A 98 16.61 -14.46 -7.23
CA ALA A 98 16.47 -14.40 -5.77
C ALA A 98 16.94 -13.06 -5.19
N ASP A 99 18.00 -12.45 -5.74
CA ASP A 99 18.46 -11.12 -5.33
C ASP A 99 17.46 -10.01 -5.70
N HIS A 100 16.91 -10.05 -6.92
CA HIS A 100 15.86 -9.13 -7.35
C HIS A 100 14.60 -9.31 -6.50
N GLY A 101 14.20 -10.55 -6.21
CA GLY A 101 13.08 -10.87 -5.33
C GLY A 101 13.27 -10.31 -3.92
N ARG A 102 14.43 -10.54 -3.29
CA ARG A 102 14.75 -9.99 -1.96
C ARG A 102 14.68 -8.47 -1.95
N ARG A 103 15.27 -7.80 -2.94
CA ARG A 103 15.19 -6.34 -3.06
C ARG A 103 13.73 -5.90 -3.13
N THR A 104 12.93 -6.45 -4.03
CA THR A 104 11.51 -6.13 -4.16
C THR A 104 10.74 -6.36 -2.85
N TRP A 105 10.96 -7.47 -2.15
CA TRP A 105 10.33 -7.74 -0.86
C TRP A 105 10.75 -6.77 0.24
N THR A 106 12.03 -6.36 0.32
CA THR A 106 12.44 -5.36 1.31
C THR A 106 11.81 -3.99 1.06
N VAL A 107 11.56 -3.67 -0.21
CA VAL A 107 10.87 -2.45 -0.62
C VAL A 107 9.39 -2.51 -0.27
N TYR A 108 8.71 -3.58 -0.67
CA TYR A 108 7.30 -3.79 -0.33
C TYR A 108 7.10 -3.85 1.18
N GLY A 109 7.99 -4.52 1.91
CA GLY A 109 7.95 -4.60 3.37
C GLY A 109 8.09 -3.23 4.03
N ARG A 110 9.00 -2.38 3.55
CA ARG A 110 9.13 -1.00 4.04
C ARG A 110 7.89 -0.16 3.71
N ALA A 111 7.39 -0.25 2.49
CA ALA A 111 6.18 0.47 2.08
C ALA A 111 4.95 0.05 2.88
N ALA A 112 4.76 -1.26 3.10
CA ALA A 112 3.69 -1.79 3.92
C ALA A 112 3.82 -1.33 5.39
N GLY A 113 5.04 -1.39 5.94
CA GLY A 113 5.32 -0.90 7.29
C GLY A 113 5.02 0.58 7.43
N GLN A 114 5.51 1.42 6.52
CA GLN A 114 5.25 2.87 6.55
C GLN A 114 3.76 3.20 6.33
N SER A 115 3.04 2.42 5.52
CA SER A 115 1.58 2.56 5.38
C SER A 115 0.83 2.27 6.67
N ALA A 116 1.32 1.32 7.48
CA ALA A 116 0.74 1.06 8.79
C ALA A 116 0.91 2.22 9.78
N LEU A 117 1.90 3.11 9.59
CA LEU A 117 2.08 4.31 10.42
C LEU A 117 1.18 5.49 10.03
N LEU A 118 0.55 5.46 8.86
CA LEU A 118 -0.25 6.58 8.34
C LEU A 118 -1.40 6.97 9.29
N LEU A 119 -2.21 5.97 9.67
CA LEU A 119 -3.37 6.18 10.55
C LEU A 119 -2.94 6.63 11.96
N PRO A 120 -1.97 5.99 12.63
CA PRO A 120 -1.44 6.46 13.91
C PRO A 120 -0.93 7.91 13.87
N LEU A 121 -0.16 8.29 12.85
CA LEU A 121 0.37 9.66 12.71
C LEU A 121 -0.75 10.69 12.51
N LEU A 122 -1.75 10.34 11.70
CA LEU A 122 -2.92 11.19 11.50
C LEU A 122 -3.74 11.34 12.79
N MET A 123 -3.91 10.27 13.56
CA MET A 123 -4.55 10.34 14.88
C MET A 123 -3.76 11.21 15.85
N LEU A 124 -2.43 11.09 15.88
CA LEU A 124 -1.58 11.96 16.70
C LEU A 124 -1.77 13.43 16.33
N LEU A 125 -1.82 13.76 15.03
CA LEU A 125 -2.06 15.13 14.56
C LEU A 125 -3.43 15.66 15.01
N VAL A 126 -4.50 14.88 14.82
CA VAL A 126 -5.86 15.26 15.21
C VAL A 126 -5.96 15.45 16.72
N LEU A 127 -5.41 14.51 17.51
CA LEU A 127 -5.42 14.61 18.97
C LEU A 127 -4.57 15.78 19.46
N ALA A 128 -3.43 16.08 18.83
CA ALA A 128 -2.60 17.22 19.20
C ALA A 128 -3.35 18.54 18.97
N VAL A 129 -3.96 18.73 17.79
CA VAL A 129 -4.73 19.94 17.48
C VAL A 129 -5.98 20.05 18.35
N GLY A 130 -6.73 18.96 18.49
CA GLY A 130 -7.91 18.92 19.36
C GLY A 130 -7.55 19.17 20.83
N GLY A 131 -6.43 18.63 21.31
CA GLY A 131 -5.91 18.88 22.66
C GLY A 131 -5.54 20.34 22.90
N LEU A 132 -4.93 21.01 21.92
CA LEU A 132 -4.67 22.46 21.98
C LEU A 132 -5.97 23.27 22.02
N ARG A 133 -6.98 22.89 21.23
CA ARG A 133 -8.31 23.52 21.23
C ARG A 133 -9.03 23.32 22.57
N LEU A 134 -8.93 22.12 23.15
CA LEU A 134 -9.44 21.80 24.48
C LEU A 134 -8.76 22.65 25.56
N GLY A 135 -7.43 22.76 25.52
CA GLY A 135 -6.67 23.60 26.45
C GLY A 135 -6.99 25.09 26.33
N ALA A 136 -7.36 25.55 25.14
CA ALA A 136 -7.86 26.91 24.90
C ALA A 136 -9.33 27.11 25.31
N GLY A 137 -10.03 26.08 25.80
CA GLY A 137 -11.45 26.12 26.15
C GLY A 137 -12.39 26.23 24.94
N ALA A 138 -11.89 25.98 23.73
CA ALA A 138 -12.65 26.11 22.50
C ALA A 138 -13.52 24.89 22.17
N ILE A 139 -13.21 23.73 22.77
CA ILE A 139 -13.98 22.49 22.67
C ILE A 139 -14.04 21.79 24.03
N GLY A 140 -15.03 20.94 24.25
CA GLY A 140 -15.14 20.09 25.43
C GLY A 140 -14.38 18.76 25.32
N VAL A 141 -14.31 18.02 26.43
CA VAL A 141 -13.70 16.68 26.45
C VAL A 141 -14.50 15.70 25.57
N GLY A 142 -15.83 15.82 25.57
CA GLY A 142 -16.71 15.02 24.70
C GLY A 142 -16.45 15.26 23.21
N ASP A 143 -16.16 16.51 22.85
CA ASP A 143 -15.84 16.90 21.48
C ASP A 143 -14.52 16.30 21.01
N LEU A 144 -13.50 16.26 21.88
CA LEU A 144 -12.22 15.61 21.57
C LEU A 144 -12.40 14.10 21.36
N VAL A 145 -13.23 13.45 22.18
CA VAL A 145 -13.57 12.03 22.00
C VAL A 145 -14.32 11.83 20.68
N ALA A 146 -15.31 12.66 20.37
CA ALA A 146 -16.05 12.59 19.11
C ALA A 146 -15.14 12.82 17.90
N ALA A 147 -14.24 13.81 17.96
CA ALA A 147 -13.25 14.10 16.92
C ALA A 147 -12.34 12.89 16.64
N SER A 148 -11.88 12.19 17.68
CA SER A 148 -11.09 10.95 17.50
C SER A 148 -11.86 9.86 16.75
N ARG A 149 -13.17 9.72 17.01
CA ARG A 149 -14.02 8.71 16.39
C ARG A 149 -14.34 9.06 14.95
N TYR A 150 -14.68 10.32 14.68
CA TYR A 150 -14.92 10.81 13.33
C TYR A 150 -13.65 10.73 12.48
N ALA A 151 -12.50 11.12 13.00
CA ALA A 151 -11.25 11.00 12.25
C ALA A 151 -10.90 9.52 11.96
N ALA A 152 -11.16 8.58 12.87
CA ALA A 152 -11.01 7.16 12.60
C ALA A 152 -11.99 6.65 11.52
N LEU A 153 -13.26 7.08 11.55
CA LEU A 153 -14.27 6.74 10.54
C LEU A 153 -13.92 7.30 9.16
N ALA A 154 -13.34 8.50 9.11
CA ALA A 154 -12.89 9.13 7.87
C ALA A 154 -11.68 8.41 7.24
N VAL A 155 -10.89 7.68 8.03
CA VAL A 155 -9.71 6.93 7.55
C VAL A 155 -10.01 5.43 7.35
N GLY A 156 -11.02 4.88 8.02
CA GLY A 156 -11.46 3.47 7.95
C GLY A 156 -11.80 2.94 6.55
N ILE A 157 -11.67 3.80 5.54
CA ILE A 157 -11.76 3.56 4.11
C ILE A 157 -10.44 3.04 3.49
N GLY A 158 -9.43 2.68 4.28
CA GLY A 158 -8.30 1.88 3.77
C GLY A 158 -8.74 0.59 3.04
N ALA A 159 -10.01 0.18 3.17
CA ALA A 159 -10.62 -0.92 2.45
C ALA A 159 -11.12 -0.58 1.01
N LEU A 160 -11.36 0.70 0.66
CA LEU A 160 -11.81 1.07 -0.70
C LEU A 160 -10.67 1.14 -1.72
N THR A 161 -9.42 1.34 -1.29
CA THR A 161 -8.25 1.20 -2.18
C THR A 161 -8.08 -0.24 -2.67
N GLY A 162 -8.45 -1.24 -1.86
CA GLY A 162 -8.53 -2.64 -2.28
C GLY A 162 -9.66 -2.90 -3.27
N ALA A 163 -10.82 -2.23 -3.12
CA ALA A 163 -11.95 -2.36 -4.03
C ALA A 163 -11.73 -1.68 -5.39
N LEU A 164 -11.00 -0.55 -5.42
CA LEU A 164 -10.61 0.13 -6.66
C LEU A 164 -9.48 -0.61 -7.38
N GLY A 165 -8.54 -1.20 -6.64
CA GLY A 165 -7.49 -2.07 -7.21
C GLY A 165 -8.02 -3.41 -7.76
N ALA A 166 -9.25 -3.80 -7.42
CA ALA A 166 -9.93 -4.98 -7.97
C ALA A 166 -10.78 -4.66 -9.22
N LEU A 167 -10.94 -3.37 -9.56
CA LEU A 167 -11.69 -2.89 -10.73
C LEU A 167 -10.77 -2.41 -11.87
N ALA A 168 -9.45 -2.44 -11.68
CA ALA A 168 -8.42 -2.15 -12.67
C ALA A 168 -7.66 -3.43 -13.01
#